data_AF-A0A959APP4-F1
#
_entry.id   AF-A0A959APP4-F1
#
_cell.length_a   1.000
_cell.length_b   1.000
_cell.length_c   1.000
_cell.angle_alpha   90.00
_cell.angle_beta   90.00
_cell.angle_gamma   90.00
#
_symmetry.space_group_name_H-M   'P 1'
#
loop_
_entity.id
_entity.type
_entity.pdbx_description
1 polymer ?
#
loop_
_entity_poly.entity_id
_entity_poly.type
_entity_poly.pdbx_seq_one_letter_code
_entity_poly.pdbx_strand_id
1 'polypeptide(L)'
;MEFPAALKELVHRPQNVAILSHRNPDGDAIGSSLAMRHYLDQHGHTVHVLFPSEFPEEFEALPGAADILIWDIHTEECKQVLSKKNLFIFLDFNALSRIDKMGDYVRNLPGKRIMIDHHLYPDQIADYMYSEPDASSTCEMVYRFIAGIGDGQKLNPTVGKCIYTGLVTDTGSFRHATNATIFRIAADLIDRGTDDLAVQDMIFNSQKEKNLRLLGHCLANRMEYMPEYRTALIWLSKKDYEMFNIQRGDTEGIVNYLLSIRDVRLAAFIHNQPTVVKLSLRSKGDFDVQDICKKHFNGGGHKNAAGAYSHDSLKATIQKFKDLLPQYKSALWKKN
;
A
#
# COMPACT_ATOMS: atom_id res chain seq x y z
N MET A 1 1.44 -10.11 24.73
CA MET A 1 0.24 -10.70 24.12
C MET A 1 0.41 -12.21 24.16
N GLU A 2 -0.59 -12.96 24.59
CA GLU A 2 -0.55 -14.42 24.54
C GLU A 2 -1.30 -14.92 23.31
N PHE A 3 -0.59 -15.62 22.42
CA PHE A 3 -1.19 -16.31 21.28
C PHE A 3 -1.63 -17.72 21.67
N PRO A 4 -2.75 -18.25 21.13
CA PRO A 4 -3.22 -19.59 21.44
C PRO A 4 -2.15 -20.67 21.19
N ALA A 5 -2.05 -21.65 22.08
CA ALA A 5 -1.09 -22.76 21.92
C ALA A 5 -1.25 -23.49 20.58
N ALA A 6 -2.49 -23.69 20.12
CA ALA A 6 -2.79 -24.31 18.83
C ALA A 6 -2.26 -23.50 17.64
N LEU A 7 -2.27 -22.16 17.72
CA LEU A 7 -1.69 -21.30 16.69
C LEU A 7 -0.16 -21.40 16.68
N LYS A 8 0.47 -21.43 17.86
CA LYS A 8 1.92 -21.65 17.98
C LYS A 8 2.29 -22.99 17.36
N GLU A 9 1.61 -24.06 17.74
CA GLU A 9 1.88 -25.40 17.20
C GLU A 9 1.73 -25.46 15.67
N LEU A 10 0.71 -24.78 15.12
CA LEU A 10 0.45 -24.70 13.69
C LEU A 10 1.62 -24.06 12.90
N VAL A 11 2.25 -23.00 13.44
CA VAL A 11 3.38 -22.32 12.78
C VAL A 11 4.74 -22.96 13.06
N HIS A 12 4.87 -23.82 14.07
CA HIS A 12 6.12 -24.55 14.36
C HIS A 12 6.23 -25.90 13.63
N ARG A 13 5.13 -26.44 13.11
CA ARG A 13 5.12 -27.69 12.35
C ARG A 13 5.08 -27.40 10.85
N PRO A 14 5.93 -28.03 10.01
CA PRO A 14 5.91 -27.83 8.57
C PRO A 14 4.50 -27.95 7.95
N GLN A 15 4.09 -26.92 7.21
CA GLN A 15 2.84 -26.84 6.45
C GLN A 15 3.09 -26.50 4.99
N ASN A 16 2.04 -26.64 4.17
CA ASN A 16 1.98 -26.08 2.83
C ASN A 16 1.22 -24.74 2.89
N VAL A 17 1.96 -23.64 2.92
CA VAL A 17 1.43 -22.31 3.22
C VAL A 17 1.21 -21.50 1.95
N ALA A 18 0.07 -20.80 1.88
CA ALA A 18 -0.13 -19.64 1.01
C ALA A 18 -0.22 -18.37 1.86
N ILE A 19 0.60 -17.39 1.54
CA ILE A 19 0.52 -16.05 2.08
C ILE A 19 -0.13 -15.15 1.02
N LEU A 20 -1.18 -14.45 1.39
CA LEU A 20 -1.93 -13.56 0.50
C LEU A 20 -1.92 -12.15 1.08
N SER A 21 -1.96 -11.15 0.19
CA SER A 21 -2.22 -9.75 0.54
C SER A 21 -3.11 -9.06 -0.49
N HIS A 22 -3.48 -7.81 -0.27
CA HIS A 22 -4.49 -7.07 -1.03
C HIS A 22 -4.07 -6.74 -2.47
N ARG A 23 -5.05 -6.36 -3.30
CA ARG A 23 -4.82 -5.86 -4.67
C ARG A 23 -4.11 -4.50 -4.63
N ASN A 24 -3.22 -4.26 -5.60
CA ASN A 24 -2.25 -3.16 -5.61
C ASN A 24 -1.45 -3.12 -4.30
N PRO A 25 -0.74 -4.22 -3.97
CA PRO A 25 0.00 -4.31 -2.72
C PRO A 25 1.10 -3.24 -2.67
N ASP A 26 1.25 -2.62 -1.50
CA ASP A 26 2.26 -1.62 -1.22
C ASP A 26 3.40 -2.20 -0.35
N GLY A 27 4.26 -1.33 0.18
CA GLY A 27 5.42 -1.76 0.95
C GLY A 27 5.07 -2.52 2.23
N ASP A 28 3.90 -2.29 2.84
CA ASP A 28 3.50 -3.03 4.04
C ASP A 28 2.94 -4.41 3.70
N ALA A 29 2.11 -4.50 2.67
CA ALA A 29 1.64 -5.76 2.10
C ALA A 29 2.79 -6.68 1.68
N ILE A 30 3.78 -6.15 0.96
CA ILE A 30 4.93 -6.90 0.46
C ILE A 30 5.89 -7.24 1.61
N GLY A 31 6.19 -6.25 2.46
CA GLY A 31 7.08 -6.40 3.61
C GLY A 31 6.58 -7.44 4.60
N SER A 32 5.30 -7.38 4.99
CA SER A 32 4.71 -8.33 5.93
C SER A 32 4.67 -9.74 5.36
N SER A 33 4.33 -9.87 4.07
CA SER A 33 4.27 -11.15 3.36
C SER A 33 5.63 -11.84 3.26
N LEU A 34 6.67 -11.11 2.85
CA LEU A 34 8.01 -11.66 2.74
C LEU A 34 8.63 -11.90 4.12
N ALA A 35 8.38 -11.04 5.11
CA ALA A 35 8.82 -11.28 6.48
C ALA A 35 8.25 -12.58 7.05
N MET A 36 6.94 -12.78 6.91
CA MET A 36 6.27 -14.01 7.35
C MET A 36 6.76 -15.23 6.56
N ARG A 37 6.99 -15.10 5.24
CA ARG A 37 7.60 -16.17 4.43
C ARG A 37 8.96 -16.58 4.99
N HIS A 38 9.89 -15.64 5.13
CA HIS A 38 11.25 -15.94 5.60
C HIS A 38 11.27 -16.47 7.03
N TYR A 39 10.33 -16.05 7.88
CA TYR A 39 10.13 -16.63 9.19
C TYR A 39 9.67 -18.10 9.11
N LEU A 40 8.66 -18.40 8.30
CA LEU A 40 8.12 -19.76 8.16
C LEU A 40 9.11 -20.70 7.45
N ASP A 41 9.90 -20.22 6.49
CA ASP A 41 10.94 -21.02 5.85
C ASP A 41 11.97 -21.55 6.88
N GLN A 42 12.25 -20.79 7.94
CA GLN A 42 13.13 -21.21 9.05
C GLN A 42 12.53 -22.30 9.96
N HIS A 43 11.27 -22.67 9.76
CA HIS A 43 10.58 -23.79 10.40
C HIS A 43 10.29 -24.94 9.42
N GLY A 44 10.83 -24.87 8.20
CA GLY A 44 10.71 -25.93 7.19
C GLY A 44 9.37 -25.99 6.47
N HIS A 45 8.60 -24.90 6.47
CA HIS A 45 7.35 -24.80 5.71
C HIS A 45 7.62 -24.73 4.20
N THR A 46 6.63 -25.15 3.40
CA THR A 46 6.61 -24.88 1.95
C THR A 46 5.70 -23.69 1.69
N VAL A 47 6.29 -22.49 1.63
CA VAL A 47 5.55 -21.22 1.55
C VAL A 47 5.50 -20.70 0.13
N HIS A 48 4.35 -20.18 -0.31
CA HIS A 48 4.22 -19.40 -1.54
C HIS A 48 3.49 -18.10 -1.21
N VAL A 49 3.99 -16.99 -1.73
CA VAL A 49 3.34 -15.67 -1.61
C VAL A 49 2.61 -15.40 -2.92
N LEU A 50 1.34 -14.99 -2.84
CA LEU A 50 0.53 -14.70 -4.01
C LEU A 50 -0.20 -13.37 -3.84
N PHE A 51 -0.14 -12.52 -4.86
CA PHE A 51 -0.86 -11.25 -4.90
C PHE A 51 -1.86 -11.19 -6.05
N PRO A 52 -2.97 -10.44 -5.91
CA PRO A 52 -3.94 -10.25 -6.99
C PRO A 52 -3.33 -9.59 -8.23
N SER A 53 -2.44 -8.62 -8.02
CA SER A 53 -1.86 -7.78 -9.06
C SER A 53 -0.38 -7.51 -8.79
N GLU A 54 0.30 -6.97 -9.80
CA GLU A 54 1.67 -6.45 -9.72
C GLU A 54 1.84 -5.43 -8.58
N PHE A 55 3.09 -5.26 -8.17
CA PHE A 55 3.57 -4.29 -7.18
C PHE A 55 4.64 -3.36 -7.77
N PRO A 56 4.98 -2.24 -7.09
CA PRO A 56 6.01 -1.33 -7.56
C PRO A 56 7.40 -1.98 -7.70
N GLU A 57 8.12 -1.64 -8.78
CA GLU A 57 9.42 -2.21 -9.21
C GLU A 57 10.49 -2.11 -8.11
N GLU A 58 10.47 -1.04 -7.32
CA GLU A 58 11.42 -0.83 -6.22
C GLU A 58 11.41 -1.96 -5.18
N PHE A 59 10.27 -2.62 -4.97
CA PHE A 59 10.16 -3.72 -4.00
C PHE A 59 10.66 -5.06 -4.55
N GLU A 60 10.99 -5.18 -5.85
CA GLU A 60 11.62 -6.38 -6.42
C GLU A 60 13.00 -6.67 -5.79
N ALA A 61 13.65 -5.66 -5.20
CA ALA A 61 14.90 -5.81 -4.48
C ALA A 61 14.77 -6.48 -3.09
N LEU A 62 13.53 -6.74 -2.63
CA LEU A 62 13.31 -7.49 -1.40
C LEU A 62 13.61 -8.98 -1.59
N PRO A 63 14.23 -9.64 -0.60
CA PRO A 63 14.56 -11.05 -0.69
C PRO A 63 13.27 -11.88 -0.89
N GLY A 64 13.25 -12.73 -1.92
CA GLY A 64 12.10 -13.56 -2.27
C GLY A 64 10.98 -12.86 -3.05
N ALA A 65 11.09 -11.56 -3.37
CA ALA A 65 10.10 -10.86 -4.17
C ALA A 65 9.95 -11.45 -5.59
N ALA A 66 11.05 -11.94 -6.17
CA ALA A 66 11.05 -12.58 -7.49
C ALA A 66 10.22 -13.88 -7.57
N ASP A 67 9.92 -14.53 -6.44
CA ASP A 67 9.12 -15.76 -6.42
C ASP A 67 7.63 -15.49 -6.14
N ILE A 68 7.22 -14.23 -6.03
CA ILE A 68 5.83 -13.87 -5.77
C ILE A 68 5.00 -14.18 -7.03
N LEU A 69 3.93 -14.96 -6.85
CA LEU A 69 3.01 -15.27 -7.94
C LEU A 69 1.94 -14.20 -8.07
N ILE A 70 1.79 -13.65 -9.27
CA ILE A 70 0.79 -12.62 -9.57
C ILE A 70 -0.42 -13.24 -10.24
N TRP A 71 -1.58 -13.21 -9.58
CA TRP A 71 -2.82 -13.83 -10.05
C TRP A 71 -3.27 -13.33 -11.43
N ASP A 72 -3.26 -12.02 -11.66
CA ASP A 72 -3.69 -11.42 -12.93
C ASP A 72 -2.79 -11.83 -14.12
N ILE A 73 -1.56 -12.29 -13.87
CA ILE A 73 -0.62 -12.72 -14.91
C ILE A 73 -0.60 -14.26 -15.03
N HIS A 74 -0.60 -14.96 -13.90
CA HIS A 74 -0.37 -16.41 -13.80
C HIS A 74 -1.57 -17.13 -13.15
N THR A 75 -2.80 -16.80 -13.57
CA THR A 75 -4.03 -17.27 -12.90
C THR A 75 -4.10 -18.80 -12.71
N GLU A 76 -3.82 -19.58 -13.75
CA GLU A 76 -3.93 -21.05 -13.68
C GLU A 76 -2.84 -21.68 -12.82
N GLU A 77 -1.62 -21.14 -12.86
CA GLU A 77 -0.53 -21.55 -11.98
C GLU A 77 -0.87 -21.24 -10.51
N CYS A 78 -1.39 -20.04 -10.24
CA CYS A 78 -1.84 -19.65 -8.90
C CYS A 78 -2.90 -20.60 -8.37
N LYS A 79 -3.91 -20.97 -9.17
CA LYS A 79 -4.92 -21.97 -8.78
C LYS A 79 -4.29 -23.31 -8.45
N GLN A 80 -3.38 -23.81 -9.29
CA GLN A 80 -2.70 -25.08 -9.05
C GLN A 80 -1.90 -25.07 -7.74
N VAL A 81 -1.16 -23.99 -7.48
CA VAL A 81 -0.40 -23.79 -6.23
C VAL A 81 -1.34 -23.75 -5.02
N LEU A 82 -2.38 -22.91 -5.07
CA LEU A 82 -3.35 -22.71 -3.98
C LEU A 82 -4.11 -24.00 -3.63
N SER A 83 -4.45 -24.82 -4.63
CA SER A 83 -5.17 -26.09 -4.41
C SER A 83 -4.42 -27.11 -3.55
N LYS A 84 -3.10 -26.95 -3.40
CA LYS A 84 -2.22 -27.83 -2.63
C LYS A 84 -1.92 -27.32 -1.22
N LYS A 85 -2.49 -26.17 -0.83
CA LYS A 85 -2.21 -25.51 0.44
C LYS A 85 -3.17 -25.99 1.52
N ASN A 86 -2.66 -26.07 2.75
CA ASN A 86 -3.43 -26.45 3.94
C ASN A 86 -3.46 -25.35 5.01
N LEU A 87 -2.64 -24.31 4.85
CA LEU A 87 -2.60 -23.12 5.69
C LEU A 87 -2.60 -21.87 4.80
N PHE A 88 -3.49 -20.93 5.09
CA PHE A 88 -3.57 -19.64 4.44
C PHE A 88 -3.32 -18.54 5.46
N ILE A 89 -2.44 -17.60 5.14
CA ILE A 89 -2.14 -16.45 5.99
C ILE A 89 -2.49 -15.20 5.20
N PHE A 90 -3.43 -14.43 5.73
CA PHE A 90 -3.93 -13.19 5.17
C PHE A 90 -3.23 -12.05 5.89
N LEU A 91 -2.41 -11.30 5.14
CA LEU A 91 -1.64 -10.19 5.68
C LEU A 91 -2.09 -8.90 5.02
N ASP A 92 -2.36 -7.90 5.84
CA ASP A 92 -2.69 -6.55 5.40
C ASP A 92 -4.03 -6.42 4.65
N PHE A 93 -4.95 -7.34 4.94
CA PHE A 93 -6.35 -7.19 4.58
C PHE A 93 -7.26 -7.98 5.49
N ASN A 94 -8.50 -7.52 5.60
CA ASN A 94 -9.51 -8.11 6.48
C ASN A 94 -10.83 -8.51 5.80
N ALA A 95 -10.91 -8.44 4.48
CA ALA A 95 -12.07 -8.87 3.69
C ALA A 95 -11.64 -9.51 2.37
N LEU A 96 -12.22 -10.65 1.99
CA LEU A 96 -11.84 -11.37 0.76
C LEU A 96 -12.07 -10.54 -0.52
N SER A 97 -12.97 -9.55 -0.47
CA SER A 97 -13.16 -8.61 -1.58
C SER A 97 -11.91 -7.79 -1.90
N ARG A 98 -10.97 -7.62 -0.94
CA ARG A 98 -9.70 -6.91 -1.11
C ARG A 98 -8.71 -7.65 -2.02
N ILE A 99 -8.95 -8.95 -2.24
CA ILE A 99 -8.16 -9.79 -3.16
C ILE A 99 -8.94 -10.18 -4.42
N ASP A 100 -10.07 -9.52 -4.70
CA ASP A 100 -10.83 -9.61 -5.95
C ASP A 100 -11.14 -11.07 -6.36
N LYS A 101 -11.06 -11.43 -7.65
CA LYS A 101 -11.31 -12.78 -8.18
C LYS A 101 -10.50 -13.89 -7.49
N MET A 102 -9.32 -13.58 -6.94
CA MET A 102 -8.54 -14.54 -6.17
C MET A 102 -9.29 -14.92 -4.87
N GLY A 103 -9.99 -13.97 -4.26
CA GLY A 103 -10.81 -14.20 -3.07
C GLY A 103 -11.97 -15.16 -3.28
N ASP A 104 -12.62 -15.12 -4.44
CA ASP A 104 -13.69 -16.06 -4.78
C ASP A 104 -13.18 -17.51 -4.89
N TYR A 105 -11.97 -17.69 -5.42
CA TYR A 105 -11.32 -19.00 -5.48
C TYR A 105 -10.89 -19.47 -4.09
N VAL A 106 -10.18 -18.62 -3.33
CA VAL A 106 -9.64 -18.94 -2.00
C VAL A 106 -10.72 -19.27 -0.98
N ARG A 107 -11.90 -18.62 -1.06
CA ARG A 107 -13.03 -18.83 -0.13
C ARG A 107 -13.39 -20.30 0.05
N ASN A 108 -13.34 -21.07 -1.04
CA ASN A 108 -13.81 -22.45 -1.09
C ASN A 108 -12.70 -23.48 -0.82
N LEU A 109 -11.45 -23.05 -0.68
CA LEU A 109 -10.34 -23.97 -0.43
C LEU A 109 -10.34 -24.44 1.03
N PRO A 110 -10.12 -25.75 1.28
CA PRO A 110 -9.98 -26.28 2.62
C PRO A 110 -8.62 -25.88 3.22
N GLY A 111 -8.57 -25.69 4.53
CA GLY A 111 -7.33 -25.37 5.24
C GLY A 111 -7.57 -24.39 6.37
N LYS A 112 -6.58 -24.28 7.25
CA LYS A 112 -6.61 -23.31 8.34
C LYS A 112 -6.27 -21.92 7.82
N ARG A 113 -6.85 -20.89 8.44
CA ARG A 113 -6.70 -19.50 8.03
C ARG A 113 -6.26 -18.64 9.21
N ILE A 114 -5.23 -17.84 9.00
CA ILE A 114 -4.72 -16.85 9.95
C ILE A 114 -4.84 -15.48 9.29
N MET A 115 -5.32 -14.47 10.01
CA MET A 115 -5.33 -13.08 9.56
C MET A 115 -4.50 -12.23 10.52
N ILE A 116 -3.61 -11.40 9.97
CA ILE A 116 -2.87 -10.35 10.70
C ILE A 116 -3.09 -9.06 9.92
N ASP A 117 -3.78 -8.10 10.52
CA ASP A 117 -4.21 -6.89 9.82
C ASP A 117 -4.51 -5.73 10.78
N HIS A 118 -4.18 -4.50 10.37
CA HIS A 118 -4.39 -3.27 11.14
C HIS A 118 -5.52 -2.38 10.57
N HIS A 119 -6.32 -2.86 9.62
CA HIS A 119 -7.43 -2.10 9.08
C HIS A 119 -8.69 -2.21 9.96
N LEU A 120 -9.51 -1.15 9.93
CA LEU A 120 -10.80 -1.13 10.63
C LEU A 120 -11.80 -2.11 10.00
N TYR A 121 -12.74 -2.58 10.83
CA TYR A 121 -13.92 -3.36 10.44
C TYR A 121 -13.62 -4.70 9.74
N PRO A 122 -12.96 -5.65 10.44
CA PRO A 122 -12.62 -6.93 9.84
C PRO A 122 -13.82 -7.84 9.63
N ASP A 123 -13.87 -8.53 8.49
CA ASP A 123 -14.79 -9.64 8.25
C ASP A 123 -14.28 -10.92 8.95
N GLN A 124 -15.19 -11.86 9.23
CA GLN A 124 -14.83 -13.17 9.77
C GLN A 124 -14.29 -14.10 8.68
N ILE A 125 -13.05 -13.86 8.22
CA ILE A 125 -12.42 -14.60 7.10
C ILE A 125 -11.43 -15.69 7.54
N ALA A 126 -11.03 -15.71 8.81
CA ALA A 126 -9.98 -16.60 9.32
C ALA A 126 -10.37 -17.34 10.62
N ASP A 127 -9.71 -18.48 10.88
CA ASP A 127 -9.83 -19.22 12.14
C ASP A 127 -9.15 -18.49 13.30
N TYR A 128 -8.01 -17.85 13.01
CA TYR A 128 -7.25 -17.04 13.96
C TYR A 128 -7.13 -15.62 13.41
N MET A 129 -7.61 -14.63 14.17
CA MET A 129 -7.58 -13.22 13.77
C MET A 129 -6.76 -12.43 14.78
N TYR A 130 -5.67 -11.83 14.32
CA TYR A 130 -4.90 -10.82 15.03
C TYR A 130 -5.18 -9.48 14.35
N SER A 131 -6.10 -8.69 14.92
CA SER A 131 -6.55 -7.42 14.35
C SER A 131 -6.32 -6.29 15.35
N GLU A 132 -5.44 -5.34 15.01
CA GLU A 132 -5.13 -4.18 15.85
C GLU A 132 -5.08 -2.89 15.04
N PRO A 133 -6.19 -2.14 14.97
CA PRO A 133 -6.24 -0.90 14.21
C PRO A 133 -5.33 0.24 14.69
N ASP A 134 -4.80 0.14 15.90
CA ASP A 134 -3.86 1.10 16.47
C ASP A 134 -2.39 0.79 16.10
N ALA A 135 -2.13 -0.36 15.49
CA ALA A 135 -0.80 -0.71 14.98
C ALA A 135 -0.45 0.17 13.78
N SER A 136 0.82 0.58 13.68
CA SER A 136 1.22 1.47 12.59
C SER A 136 1.17 0.81 11.23
N SER A 137 1.31 -0.52 11.19
CA SER A 137 1.39 -1.34 9.99
C SER A 137 1.25 -2.82 10.33
N THR A 138 0.89 -3.64 9.35
CA THR A 138 0.90 -5.10 9.45
C THR A 138 2.32 -5.64 9.69
N CYS A 139 3.38 -4.98 9.18
CA CYS A 139 4.76 -5.33 9.53
C CYS A 139 5.07 -5.21 11.03
N GLU A 140 4.55 -4.16 11.71
CA GLU A 140 4.64 -4.03 13.18
C GLU A 140 4.00 -5.26 13.85
N MET A 141 2.83 -5.66 13.36
CA MET A 141 2.10 -6.80 13.89
C MET A 141 2.82 -8.13 13.63
N VAL A 142 3.43 -8.33 12.46
CA VAL A 142 4.25 -9.51 12.14
C VAL A 142 5.45 -9.62 13.08
N TYR A 143 6.16 -8.51 13.32
CA TYR A 143 7.24 -8.47 14.32
C TYR A 143 6.74 -8.93 15.69
N ARG A 144 5.65 -8.31 16.17
CA ARG A 144 5.06 -8.58 17.49
C ARG A 144 4.53 -10.00 17.60
N PHE A 145 4.00 -10.55 16.51
CA PHE A 145 3.58 -11.95 16.42
C PHE A 145 4.77 -12.88 16.63
N ILE A 146 5.82 -12.77 15.82
CA ILE A 146 7.02 -13.62 15.89
C ILE A 146 7.67 -13.53 17.27
N ALA A 147 7.87 -12.31 17.79
CA ALA A 147 8.42 -12.13 19.13
C ALA A 147 7.49 -12.70 20.22
N GLY A 148 6.18 -12.47 20.11
CA GLY A 148 5.19 -12.85 21.12
C GLY A 148 4.89 -14.35 21.19
N ILE A 149 5.18 -15.11 20.13
CA ILE A 149 5.11 -16.59 20.18
C ILE A 149 6.39 -17.22 20.76
N GLY A 150 7.43 -16.42 21.03
CA GLY A 150 8.71 -16.88 21.58
C GLY A 150 9.81 -17.07 20.54
N ASP A 151 9.61 -16.59 19.30
CA ASP A 151 10.55 -16.78 18.18
C ASP A 151 11.36 -15.53 17.83
N GLY A 152 11.60 -14.65 18.82
CA GLY A 152 12.35 -13.42 18.62
C GLY A 152 13.75 -13.63 18.00
N GLN A 153 14.38 -14.79 18.20
CA GLN A 153 15.65 -15.17 17.59
C GLN A 153 15.57 -15.39 16.06
N LYS A 154 14.37 -15.61 15.50
CA LYS A 154 14.14 -15.83 14.07
C LYS A 154 13.98 -14.52 13.28
N LEU A 155 13.92 -13.37 13.96
CA LEU A 155 13.95 -12.03 13.40
C LEU A 155 15.38 -11.68 12.91
N ASN A 156 15.88 -12.44 11.95
CA ASN A 156 17.20 -12.23 11.35
C ASN A 156 17.19 -11.01 10.38
N PRO A 157 18.34 -10.56 9.85
CA PRO A 157 18.41 -9.43 8.92
C PRO A 157 17.47 -9.53 7.71
N THR A 158 17.25 -10.73 7.16
CA THR A 158 16.35 -10.94 6.02
C THR A 158 14.90 -10.65 6.40
N VAL A 159 14.43 -11.20 7.53
CA VAL A 159 13.08 -10.91 8.07
C VAL A 159 12.97 -9.43 8.45
N GLY A 160 14.01 -8.89 9.09
CA GLY A 160 14.07 -7.50 9.51
C GLY A 160 14.02 -6.50 8.36
N LYS A 161 14.71 -6.76 7.25
CA LYS A 161 14.65 -5.92 6.03
C LYS A 161 13.21 -5.81 5.49
N CYS A 162 12.49 -6.94 5.46
CA CYS A 162 11.10 -6.99 5.02
C CYS A 162 10.17 -6.23 5.98
N ILE A 163 10.31 -6.44 7.29
CA ILE A 163 9.52 -5.73 8.31
C ILE A 163 9.79 -4.22 8.27
N TYR A 164 11.07 -3.83 8.23
CA TYR A 164 11.47 -2.42 8.23
C TYR A 164 10.93 -1.66 7.02
N THR A 165 10.82 -2.34 5.87
CA THR A 165 10.19 -1.78 4.67
C THR A 165 8.76 -1.31 4.94
N GLY A 166 7.90 -2.17 5.50
CA GLY A 166 6.51 -1.81 5.79
C GLY A 166 6.38 -0.76 6.90
N LEU A 167 7.26 -0.81 7.92
CA LEU A 167 7.32 0.25 8.94
C LEU A 167 7.59 1.62 8.29
N VAL A 168 8.54 1.69 7.36
CA VAL A 168 8.90 2.93 6.67
C VAL A 168 7.80 3.38 5.73
N THR A 169 7.23 2.49 4.91
CA THR A 169 6.26 2.91 3.88
C THR A 169 4.96 3.39 4.49
N ASP A 170 4.40 2.67 5.47
CA ASP A 170 3.06 2.95 5.96
C ASP A 170 3.02 4.14 6.94
N THR A 171 4.15 4.41 7.61
CA THR A 171 4.31 5.62 8.45
C THR A 171 4.81 6.84 7.67
N GLY A 172 5.08 6.71 6.36
CA GLY A 172 5.69 7.76 5.55
C GLY A 172 7.09 8.15 6.03
N SER A 173 7.91 7.16 6.38
CA SER A 173 9.21 7.29 7.03
C SER A 173 9.09 7.97 8.40
N PHE A 174 8.26 7.37 9.26
CA PHE A 174 8.02 7.78 10.64
C PHE A 174 7.41 9.17 10.82
N ARG A 175 6.67 9.66 9.80
CA ARG A 175 6.02 10.98 9.82
C ARG A 175 4.60 10.93 10.37
N HIS A 176 3.89 9.82 10.18
CA HIS A 176 2.49 9.64 10.54
C HIS A 176 2.27 8.25 11.18
N ALA A 177 1.15 8.09 11.89
CA ALA A 177 0.78 6.83 12.57
C ALA A 177 1.90 6.24 13.46
N THR A 178 2.70 7.11 14.09
CA THR A 178 3.85 6.70 14.90
C THR A 178 3.53 6.58 16.39
N ASN A 179 4.22 5.67 17.06
CA ASN A 179 4.15 5.47 18.51
C ASN A 179 5.53 5.03 19.05
N ALA A 180 5.71 4.97 20.38
CA ALA A 180 7.00 4.58 20.95
C ALA A 180 7.40 3.12 20.65
N THR A 181 6.43 2.24 20.37
CA THR A 181 6.66 0.82 20.04
C THR A 181 7.38 0.69 18.71
N ILE A 182 6.97 1.42 17.67
CA ILE A 182 7.58 1.30 16.35
C ILE A 182 9.06 1.69 16.34
N PHE A 183 9.45 2.69 17.14
CA PHE A 183 10.86 3.11 17.24
C PHE A 183 11.71 2.07 17.98
N ARG A 184 11.13 1.37 18.97
CA ARG A 184 11.81 0.25 19.63
C ARG A 184 11.98 -0.95 18.71
N ILE A 185 10.95 -1.23 17.90
CA ILE A 185 11.02 -2.30 16.88
C ILE A 185 12.10 -1.96 15.86
N ALA A 186 12.09 -0.74 15.32
CA ALA A 186 13.11 -0.27 14.38
C ALA A 186 14.53 -0.40 14.97
N ALA A 187 14.74 0.02 16.21
CA ALA A 187 16.03 -0.12 16.89
C ALA A 187 16.44 -1.59 17.05
N ASP A 188 15.55 -2.47 17.51
CA ASP A 188 15.85 -3.90 17.67
C ASP A 188 16.17 -4.58 16.32
N LEU A 189 15.49 -4.20 15.23
CA LEU A 189 15.81 -4.73 13.90
C LEU A 189 17.20 -4.29 13.41
N ILE A 190 17.60 -3.05 13.69
CA ILE A 190 18.93 -2.52 13.36
C ILE A 190 20.00 -3.22 14.20
N ASP A 191 19.77 -3.39 15.51
CA ASP A 191 20.66 -4.13 16.41
C ASP A 191 20.87 -5.58 15.96
N ARG A 192 19.87 -6.16 15.29
CA ARG A 192 19.92 -7.51 14.68
C ARG A 192 20.60 -7.54 13.31
N GLY A 193 21.05 -6.41 12.79
CA GLY A 193 21.79 -6.29 11.53
C GLY A 193 20.92 -5.99 10.30
N THR A 194 19.71 -5.47 10.48
CA THR A 194 18.92 -4.92 9.36
C THR A 194 19.60 -3.65 8.83
N ASP A 195 19.92 -3.62 7.55
CA ASP A 195 20.46 -2.44 6.87
C ASP A 195 19.32 -1.48 6.52
N ASP A 196 19.06 -0.52 7.41
CA ASP A 196 18.00 0.47 7.26
C ASP A 196 18.28 1.45 6.11
N LEU A 197 19.56 1.78 5.88
CA LEU A 197 19.98 2.65 4.77
C LEU A 197 19.67 2.00 3.43
N ALA A 198 19.98 0.71 3.26
CA ALA A 198 19.64 -0.01 2.03
C ALA A 198 18.12 -0.06 1.77
N VAL A 199 17.30 -0.15 2.83
CA VAL A 199 15.83 -0.08 2.69
C VAL A 199 15.38 1.33 2.30
N GLN A 200 15.92 2.37 2.94
CA GLN A 200 15.62 3.76 2.61
C GLN A 200 16.05 4.10 1.18
N ASP A 201 17.22 3.64 0.73
CA ASP A 201 17.71 3.82 -0.64
C ASP A 201 16.81 3.13 -1.66
N MET A 202 16.40 1.89 -1.39
CA MET A 202 15.45 1.15 -2.22
C MET A 202 14.12 1.89 -2.39
N ILE A 203 13.58 2.48 -1.32
CA ILE A 203 12.27 3.15 -1.34
C ILE A 203 12.37 4.57 -1.93
N PHE A 204 13.37 5.36 -1.51
CA PHE A 204 13.40 6.80 -1.79
C PHE A 204 14.43 7.21 -2.85
N ASN A 205 15.45 6.38 -3.10
CA ASN A 205 16.57 6.69 -3.99
C ASN A 205 16.62 5.76 -5.22
N SER A 206 15.47 5.24 -5.67
CA SER A 206 15.34 4.29 -6.78
C SER A 206 14.72 4.88 -8.06
N GLN A 207 14.40 6.19 -8.06
CA GLN A 207 13.77 6.84 -9.23
C GLN A 207 14.71 6.92 -10.44
N LYS A 208 14.16 6.69 -11.63
CA LYS A 208 14.90 6.85 -12.90
C LYS A 208 15.00 8.34 -13.27
N GLU A 209 16.02 8.72 -14.05
CA GLU A 209 16.21 10.11 -14.52
C GLU A 209 14.92 10.71 -15.11
N LYS A 210 14.19 9.91 -15.91
CA LYS A 210 12.92 10.33 -16.53
C LYS A 210 11.87 10.76 -15.49
N ASN A 211 11.82 10.11 -14.33
CA ASN A 211 10.84 10.42 -13.29
C ASN A 211 11.11 11.81 -12.71
N LEU A 212 12.39 12.13 -12.47
CA LEU A 212 12.79 13.46 -11.99
C LEU A 212 12.55 14.55 -13.05
N ARG A 213 12.82 14.29 -14.33
CA ARG A 213 12.51 15.25 -15.41
C ARG A 213 11.01 15.50 -15.55
N LEU A 214 10.19 14.44 -15.48
CA LEU A 214 8.74 14.55 -15.53
C LEU A 214 8.22 15.34 -14.33
N LEU A 215 8.70 15.07 -13.12
CA LEU A 215 8.34 15.82 -11.92
C LEU A 215 8.69 17.31 -12.08
N GLY A 216 9.90 17.62 -12.56
CA GLY A 216 10.33 19.00 -12.83
C GLY A 216 9.38 19.73 -13.79
N HIS A 217 8.97 19.06 -14.88
CA HIS A 217 7.97 19.61 -15.80
C HIS A 217 6.59 19.81 -15.16
N CYS A 218 6.13 18.83 -14.37
CA CYS A 218 4.87 18.93 -13.66
C CYS A 218 4.82 20.16 -12.74
N LEU A 219 5.87 20.36 -11.95
CA LEU A 219 5.97 21.46 -11.01
C LEU A 219 6.12 22.82 -11.70
N ALA A 220 6.95 22.91 -12.74
CA ALA A 220 7.26 24.18 -13.39
C ALA A 220 6.17 24.62 -14.38
N ASN A 221 5.58 23.69 -15.14
CA ASN A 221 4.78 24.02 -16.33
C ASN A 221 3.31 23.59 -16.25
N ARG A 222 2.93 22.81 -15.24
CA ARG A 222 1.60 22.20 -15.14
C ARG A 222 0.92 22.40 -13.79
N MET A 223 1.63 22.95 -12.82
CA MET A 223 1.09 23.25 -11.50
C MET A 223 0.29 24.55 -11.54
N GLU A 224 -0.89 24.53 -10.92
CA GLU A 224 -1.67 25.72 -10.60
C GLU A 224 -1.96 25.75 -9.10
N TYR A 225 -1.71 26.91 -8.47
CA TYR A 225 -2.02 27.13 -7.06
C TYR A 225 -3.17 28.12 -6.91
N MET A 226 -4.18 27.73 -6.12
CA MET A 226 -5.39 28.51 -5.85
C MET A 226 -5.48 28.76 -4.33
N PRO A 227 -4.78 29.81 -3.83
CA PRO A 227 -4.66 30.06 -2.39
C PRO A 227 -6.00 30.29 -1.70
N GLU A 228 -6.96 30.92 -2.39
CA GLU A 228 -8.31 31.16 -1.87
C GLU A 228 -9.02 29.86 -1.42
N TYR A 229 -8.67 28.74 -2.05
CA TYR A 229 -9.25 27.44 -1.76
C TYR A 229 -8.28 26.52 -1.02
N ARG A 230 -7.06 26.97 -0.68
CA ARG A 230 -6.02 26.10 -0.12
C ARG A 230 -5.81 24.84 -0.99
N THR A 231 -5.88 25.04 -2.31
CA THR A 231 -5.86 23.96 -3.30
C THR A 231 -4.72 24.18 -4.28
N ALA A 232 -4.04 23.11 -4.63
CA ALA A 232 -3.17 23.08 -5.80
C ALA A 232 -3.55 21.93 -6.72
N LEU A 233 -3.31 22.08 -8.02
CA LEU A 233 -3.46 20.99 -8.97
C LEU A 233 -2.26 20.91 -9.91
N ILE A 234 -1.99 19.72 -10.42
CA ILE A 234 -1.14 19.46 -11.57
C ILE A 234 -2.00 18.78 -12.63
N TRP A 235 -1.75 19.09 -13.90
CA TRP A 235 -2.37 18.36 -15.01
C TRP A 235 -1.36 17.83 -16.02
N LEU A 236 -1.70 16.74 -16.71
CA LEU A 236 -0.90 16.23 -17.84
C LEU A 236 -1.78 15.96 -19.04
N SER A 237 -1.39 16.53 -20.18
CA SER A 237 -2.02 16.33 -21.48
C SER A 237 -1.48 15.10 -22.20
N LYS A 238 -2.16 14.67 -23.26
CA LYS A 238 -1.65 13.62 -24.17
C LYS A 238 -0.24 13.95 -24.71
N LYS A 239 0.03 15.23 -25.01
CA LYS A 239 1.35 15.67 -25.47
C LYS A 239 2.43 15.50 -24.40
N ASP A 240 2.09 15.69 -23.13
CA ASP A 240 3.04 15.46 -22.03
C ASP A 240 3.34 13.96 -21.88
N TYR A 241 2.33 13.11 -22.04
CA TYR A 241 2.50 11.66 -22.08
C TYR A 241 3.45 11.21 -23.20
N GLU A 242 3.27 11.75 -24.40
CA GLU A 242 4.14 11.48 -25.54
C GLU A 242 5.57 12.01 -25.30
N MET A 243 5.70 13.26 -24.85
CA MET A 243 7.00 13.93 -24.65
C MET A 243 7.89 13.21 -23.63
N PHE A 244 7.32 12.73 -22.53
CA PHE A 244 8.07 12.07 -21.46
C PHE A 244 8.01 10.54 -21.53
N ASN A 245 7.36 9.98 -22.57
CA ASN A 245 7.09 8.55 -22.71
C ASN A 245 6.53 7.94 -21.41
N ILE A 246 5.51 8.57 -20.85
CA ILE A 246 4.96 8.25 -19.54
C ILE A 246 4.30 6.86 -19.57
N GLN A 247 4.79 5.95 -18.74
CA GLN A 247 4.27 4.61 -18.55
C GLN A 247 3.47 4.51 -17.24
N ARG A 248 2.85 3.35 -17.02
CA ARG A 248 2.23 3.03 -15.73
C ARG A 248 3.30 3.12 -14.63
N GLY A 249 2.96 3.73 -13.50
CA GLY A 249 3.88 3.97 -12.37
C GLY A 249 4.63 5.30 -12.44
N ASP A 250 4.90 5.86 -13.63
CA ASP A 250 5.75 7.07 -13.75
C ASP A 250 5.14 8.34 -13.10
N THR A 251 3.82 8.38 -12.92
CA THR A 251 3.11 9.52 -12.32
C THR A 251 2.78 9.33 -10.84
N GLU A 252 3.20 8.21 -10.25
CA GLU A 252 2.95 7.89 -8.85
C GLU A 252 3.61 8.92 -7.92
N GLY A 253 2.91 9.28 -6.84
CA GLY A 253 3.40 10.24 -5.86
C GLY A 253 3.42 11.72 -6.29
N ILE A 254 3.32 12.07 -7.59
CA ILE A 254 3.41 13.47 -8.07
C ILE A 254 2.42 14.40 -7.35
N VAL A 255 1.18 13.95 -7.16
CA VAL A 255 0.14 14.72 -6.45
C VAL A 255 0.53 15.09 -5.02
N ASN A 256 1.37 14.30 -4.35
CA ASN A 256 1.76 14.54 -2.96
C ASN A 256 2.70 15.74 -2.81
N TYR A 257 3.48 16.08 -3.85
CA TYR A 257 4.34 17.27 -3.83
C TYR A 257 3.55 18.55 -3.64
N LEU A 258 2.30 18.60 -4.13
CA LEU A 258 1.42 19.75 -3.95
C LEU A 258 1.04 19.97 -2.48
N LEU A 259 0.96 18.89 -1.70
CA LEU A 259 0.74 18.98 -0.26
C LEU A 259 1.97 19.52 0.48
N SER A 260 3.15 19.64 -0.13
CA SER A 260 4.30 20.28 0.54
C SER A 260 4.13 21.80 0.68
N ILE A 261 3.25 22.42 -0.13
CA ILE A 261 2.92 23.84 -0.02
C ILE A 261 2.19 24.06 1.32
N ARG A 262 2.72 25.00 2.13
CA ARG A 262 2.33 25.24 3.52
C ARG A 262 0.82 25.21 3.74
N ASP A 263 0.10 26.03 2.98
CA ASP A 263 -1.35 26.23 3.18
C ASP A 263 -2.22 25.31 2.33
N VAL A 264 -1.65 24.42 1.51
CA VAL A 264 -2.45 23.48 0.71
C VAL A 264 -3.02 22.38 1.60
N ARG A 265 -4.34 22.19 1.48
CA ARG A 265 -5.11 21.11 2.10
C ARG A 265 -5.76 20.17 1.10
N LEU A 266 -5.92 20.58 -0.16
CA LEU A 266 -6.43 19.76 -1.25
C LEU A 266 -5.44 19.79 -2.42
N ALA A 267 -4.99 18.62 -2.85
CA ALA A 267 -4.16 18.45 -4.03
C ALA A 267 -4.92 17.62 -5.06
N ALA A 268 -4.86 18.04 -6.32
CA ALA A 268 -5.44 17.30 -7.45
C ALA A 268 -4.39 17.01 -8.52
N PHE A 269 -4.46 15.81 -9.08
CA PHE A 269 -3.71 15.44 -10.27
C PHE A 269 -4.69 14.95 -11.34
N ILE A 270 -4.79 15.72 -12.42
CA ILE A 270 -5.81 15.53 -13.46
C ILE A 270 -5.11 15.29 -14.79
N HIS A 271 -5.25 14.11 -15.38
CA HIS A 271 -4.46 13.75 -16.54
C HIS A 271 -5.22 12.91 -17.56
N ASN A 272 -4.78 13.00 -18.82
CA ASN A 272 -5.29 12.16 -19.87
C ASN A 272 -4.85 10.70 -19.69
N GLN A 273 -5.80 9.78 -19.85
CA GLN A 273 -5.57 8.40 -20.25
C GLN A 273 -6.13 8.19 -21.67
N PRO A 274 -5.87 7.04 -22.32
CA PRO A 274 -6.33 6.81 -23.69
C PRO A 274 -7.83 7.06 -23.92
N THR A 275 -8.67 6.65 -22.97
CA THR A 275 -10.14 6.68 -23.10
C THR A 275 -10.85 7.66 -22.18
N VAL A 276 -10.21 8.11 -21.10
CA VAL A 276 -10.82 8.96 -20.07
C VAL A 276 -9.82 9.99 -19.53
N VAL A 277 -10.32 10.98 -18.80
CA VAL A 277 -9.48 11.84 -17.93
C VAL A 277 -9.56 11.27 -16.52
N LYS A 278 -8.40 10.93 -15.93
CA LYS A 278 -8.32 10.45 -14.56
C LYS A 278 -8.03 11.61 -13.62
N LEU A 279 -8.69 11.61 -12.46
CA LEU A 279 -8.46 12.52 -11.36
C LEU A 279 -7.97 11.73 -10.15
N SER A 280 -6.88 12.18 -9.54
CA SER A 280 -6.38 11.66 -8.27
C SER A 280 -6.35 12.81 -7.26
N LEU A 281 -7.09 12.69 -6.17
CA LEU A 281 -7.18 13.70 -5.12
C LEU A 281 -6.45 13.23 -3.86
N ARG A 282 -5.83 14.18 -3.17
CA ARG A 282 -5.21 14.01 -1.86
C ARG A 282 -5.55 15.18 -0.94
N SER A 283 -5.62 14.95 0.36
CA SER A 283 -5.86 16.02 1.32
C SER A 283 -5.07 15.87 2.63
N LYS A 284 -4.99 16.98 3.37
CA LYS A 284 -4.45 17.03 4.73
C LYS A 284 -5.56 17.18 5.78
N GLY A 285 -5.39 16.47 6.89
CA GLY A 285 -6.23 16.61 8.07
C GLY A 285 -7.60 15.98 7.87
N ASP A 286 -8.67 16.72 8.18
CA ASP A 286 -10.03 16.20 8.20
C ASP A 286 -10.82 16.40 6.89
N PHE A 287 -10.21 16.93 5.84
CA PHE A 287 -10.90 17.22 4.58
C PHE A 287 -11.13 15.96 3.73
N ASP A 288 -12.39 15.63 3.44
CA ASP A 288 -12.78 14.41 2.73
C ASP A 288 -12.78 14.58 1.20
N VAL A 289 -11.78 14.02 0.52
CA VAL A 289 -11.71 13.98 -0.94
C VAL A 289 -12.55 12.88 -1.58
N GLN A 290 -12.94 11.85 -0.82
CA GLN A 290 -13.84 10.81 -1.29
C GLN A 290 -15.20 11.41 -1.65
N ASP A 291 -15.67 12.37 -0.86
CA ASP A 291 -16.94 13.07 -1.08
C ASP A 291 -16.99 13.77 -2.45
N ILE A 292 -15.92 14.50 -2.81
CA ILE A 292 -15.80 15.15 -4.13
C ILE A 292 -15.87 14.11 -5.24
N CYS A 293 -15.08 13.04 -5.12
CA CYS A 293 -15.00 11.98 -6.12
C CYS A 293 -16.34 11.26 -6.31
N LYS A 294 -17.12 11.03 -5.25
CA LYS A 294 -18.43 10.35 -5.32
C LYS A 294 -19.55 11.24 -5.83
N LYS A 295 -19.61 12.50 -5.39
CA LYS A 295 -20.73 13.41 -5.72
C LYS A 295 -20.64 14.02 -7.10
N HIS A 296 -19.43 14.31 -7.57
CA HIS A 296 -19.25 15.14 -8.76
C HIS A 296 -18.55 14.43 -9.92
N PHE A 297 -17.97 13.26 -9.65
CA PHE A 297 -17.28 12.43 -10.62
C PHE A 297 -17.71 10.98 -10.42
N ASN A 298 -17.31 10.10 -11.34
CA ASN A 298 -17.58 8.67 -11.19
C ASN A 298 -16.41 8.04 -10.44
N GLY A 299 -16.38 8.19 -9.11
CA GLY A 299 -15.22 7.83 -8.32
C GLY A 299 -15.47 7.47 -6.87
N GLY A 300 -14.39 7.24 -6.14
CA GLY A 300 -14.37 6.80 -4.75
C GLY A 300 -12.94 6.68 -4.22
N GLY A 301 -12.76 5.99 -3.10
CA GLY A 301 -11.45 5.81 -2.44
C GLY A 301 -11.55 6.02 -0.94
N HIS A 302 -10.55 6.65 -0.34
CA HIS A 302 -10.49 6.95 1.09
C HIS A 302 -10.61 8.45 1.35
N LYS A 303 -10.90 8.81 2.60
CA LYS A 303 -11.07 10.20 3.06
C LYS A 303 -9.97 11.13 2.57
N ASN A 304 -8.70 10.72 2.68
CA ASN A 304 -7.54 11.56 2.30
C ASN A 304 -6.90 11.19 0.96
N ALA A 305 -7.40 10.16 0.28
CA ALA A 305 -6.85 9.67 -0.98
C ALA A 305 -7.96 9.02 -1.82
N ALA A 306 -8.46 9.75 -2.81
CA ALA A 306 -9.55 9.30 -3.67
C ALA A 306 -9.21 9.49 -5.14
N GLY A 307 -9.89 8.73 -6.00
CA GLY A 307 -9.73 8.79 -7.44
C GLY A 307 -11.08 8.75 -8.15
N ALA A 308 -11.13 9.37 -9.32
CA ALA A 308 -12.30 9.36 -10.19
C ALA A 308 -11.89 9.44 -11.65
N TYR A 309 -12.86 9.29 -12.54
CA TYR A 309 -12.68 9.56 -13.97
C TYR A 309 -13.78 10.45 -14.53
N SER A 310 -13.47 11.06 -15.67
CA SER A 310 -14.35 11.89 -16.47
C SER A 310 -14.25 11.48 -17.94
N HIS A 311 -15.39 11.48 -18.63
CA HIS A 311 -15.45 11.32 -20.09
C HIS A 311 -15.34 12.67 -20.82
N ASP A 312 -15.33 13.79 -20.09
CA ASP A 312 -15.12 15.11 -20.66
C ASP A 312 -13.65 15.31 -21.10
N SER A 313 -13.40 16.35 -21.90
CA SER A 313 -12.03 16.75 -22.24
C SER A 313 -11.22 17.12 -20.98
N LEU A 314 -9.88 17.06 -21.08
CA LEU A 314 -9.00 17.47 -19.98
C LEU A 314 -9.31 18.89 -19.50
N LYS A 315 -9.46 19.83 -20.43
CA LYS A 315 -9.78 21.23 -20.13
C LYS A 315 -11.12 21.37 -19.40
N ALA A 316 -12.16 20.69 -19.90
CA ALA A 316 -13.48 20.71 -19.28
C ALA A 316 -13.48 20.08 -17.88
N THR A 317 -12.73 18.99 -17.70
CA THR A 317 -12.58 18.31 -16.40
C THR A 317 -11.85 19.19 -15.38
N ILE A 318 -10.77 19.86 -15.78
CA ILE A 318 -10.06 20.84 -14.94
C ILE A 318 -10.99 21.99 -14.56
N GLN A 319 -11.74 22.54 -15.53
CA GLN A 319 -12.67 23.64 -15.27
C GLN A 319 -13.76 23.22 -14.28
N LYS A 320 -14.40 22.06 -14.52
CA LYS A 320 -15.39 21.49 -13.60
C LYS A 320 -14.82 21.33 -12.18
N PHE A 321 -13.60 20.82 -12.03
CA PHE A 321 -12.96 20.70 -10.73
C PHE A 321 -12.81 22.07 -10.04
N LYS A 322 -12.36 23.10 -10.76
CA LYS A 322 -12.22 24.46 -10.24
C LYS A 322 -13.55 25.07 -9.84
N ASP A 323 -14.59 24.86 -10.64
CA ASP A 323 -15.95 25.40 -10.40
C ASP A 323 -16.62 24.79 -9.16
N LEU A 324 -16.15 23.63 -8.69
CA LEU A 324 -16.62 23.00 -7.46
C LEU A 324 -15.98 23.60 -6.21
N LEU A 325 -14.76 24.16 -6.29
CA LEU A 325 -14.01 24.63 -5.12
C LEU A 325 -14.76 25.64 -4.24
N PRO A 326 -15.57 26.58 -4.76
CA PRO A 326 -16.41 27.47 -3.94
C PRO A 326 -17.31 26.73 -2.95
N GLN A 327 -17.84 25.56 -3.33
CA GLN A 327 -18.74 24.77 -2.48
C GLN A 327 -18.00 24.17 -1.27
N TYR A 328 -16.70 23.93 -1.41
CA TYR A 328 -15.84 23.32 -0.39
C TYR A 328 -14.98 24.33 0.38
N LYS A 329 -15.06 25.64 0.05
CA LYS A 329 -14.22 26.69 0.65
C LYS A 329 -14.28 26.68 2.18
N SER A 330 -15.47 26.64 2.77
CA SER A 330 -15.62 26.63 4.24
C SER A 330 -14.90 25.44 4.88
N ALA A 331 -15.07 24.24 4.32
CA ALA A 331 -14.42 23.02 4.82
C ALA A 331 -12.88 23.08 4.67
N LEU A 332 -12.38 23.64 3.56
CA LEU A 332 -10.94 23.84 3.34
C LEU A 332 -10.32 24.84 4.32
N TRP A 333 -11.08 25.82 4.78
CA TRP A 333 -10.62 26.82 5.76
C TRP A 333 -10.85 26.44 7.23
N LYS A 334 -11.62 25.38 7.50
CA LYS A 334 -11.83 24.87 8.86
C LYS A 334 -10.47 24.55 9.50
N LYS A 335 -10.19 25.13 10.67
CA LYS A 335 -8.98 24.77 11.43
C LYS A 335 -9.21 23.41 12.08
N ASN A 336 -8.22 22.53 11.98
CA ASN A 336 -8.16 21.31 12.78
C ASN A 336 -7.96 21.68 14.25
#